data_AF-A0A815E7N7-F1
#
_entry.id   AF-A0A815E7N7-F1
#
_cell.length_a   1.000
_cell.length_b   1.000
_cell.length_c   1.000
_cell.angle_alpha   90.00
_cell.angle_beta   90.00
_cell.angle_gamma   90.00
#
_symmetry.space_group_name_H-M   'P 1'
#
loop_
_entity.id
_entity.type
_entity.pdbx_description
1 polymer ?
#
loop_
_entity_poly.entity_id
_entity_poly.type
_entity_poly.pdbx_seq_one_letter_code
_entity_poly.pdbx_strand_id
1 'polypeptide(L)'
;MTVYAEDVLTSLLGFCCFFGIIKSNRFNKSLIIFVRTLKYVTKEIISFSFMFSIVFMSFLALFYLLFNSNIQSCSSLLSTAQMLFQITLMSFDATDFTRADPFLGPFCFSLFIIIVVFICLSMFLSIPNDGFHHVEETPIEDQQILYYMLKKFLN
;
A
#
# COMPACT_ATOMS: atom_id res chain seq x y z
N MET A 1 10.34 -7.99 -36.56
CA MET A 1 10.56 -6.71 -35.84
C MET A 1 9.34 -5.81 -35.88
N THR A 2 8.66 -5.68 -37.04
CA THR A 2 7.42 -4.89 -37.18
C THR A 2 6.26 -5.42 -36.33
N VAL A 3 6.06 -6.74 -36.25
CA VAL A 3 4.97 -7.36 -35.45
C VAL A 3 5.07 -7.05 -33.95
N TYR A 4 6.28 -7.09 -33.37
CA TYR A 4 6.50 -6.75 -31.95
C TYR A 4 6.21 -5.26 -31.65
N ALA A 5 6.45 -4.37 -32.62
CA ALA A 5 6.17 -2.94 -32.44
C ALA A 5 4.65 -2.68 -32.39
N GLU A 6 3.87 -3.36 -33.24
CA GLU A 6 2.40 -3.27 -33.28
C GLU A 6 1.76 -3.80 -31.99
N ASP A 7 2.26 -4.91 -31.42
CA ASP A 7 1.76 -5.48 -30.17
C ASP A 7 2.02 -4.55 -28.97
N VAL A 8 3.21 -3.94 -28.90
CA VAL A 8 3.56 -2.96 -27.86
C VAL A 8 2.73 -1.69 -28.00
N LEU A 9 2.53 -1.20 -29.22
CA LEU A 9 1.68 -0.04 -29.50
C LEU A 9 0.23 -0.29 -29.08
N THR A 10 -0.32 -1.46 -29.40
CA THR A 10 -1.69 -1.84 -29.04
C THR A 10 -1.86 -1.96 -27.53
N SER A 11 -0.89 -2.56 -26.83
CA SER A 11 -0.88 -2.64 -25.36
C SER A 11 -0.81 -1.24 -24.72
N LEU A 12 0.04 -0.36 -25.26
CA LEU A 12 0.21 1.01 -24.76
C LEU A 12 -1.01 1.89 -25.03
N LEU A 13 -1.65 1.73 -26.20
CA LEU A 13 -2.93 2.36 -26.54
C LEU A 13 -4.05 1.85 -25.62
N GLY A 14 -4.13 0.54 -25.38
CA GLY A 14 -5.10 -0.06 -24.45
C GLY A 14 -4.94 0.49 -23.03
N PHE A 15 -3.70 0.60 -22.55
CA PHE A 15 -3.38 1.20 -21.25
C PHE A 15 -3.76 2.70 -21.21
N CYS A 16 -3.47 3.45 -22.26
CA CYS A 16 -3.82 4.87 -22.36
C CYS A 16 -5.34 5.09 -22.38
N CYS A 17 -6.08 4.28 -23.14
CA CYS A 17 -7.54 4.28 -23.17
C CYS A 17 -8.14 3.94 -21.81
N PHE A 18 -7.59 2.95 -21.10
CA PHE A 18 -8.03 2.59 -19.75
C PHE A 18 -7.89 3.78 -18.78
N PHE A 19 -6.75 4.47 -18.79
CA PHE A 19 -6.55 5.69 -18.01
C PHE A 19 -7.48 6.84 -18.46
N GLY A 20 -7.76 6.95 -19.77
CA GLY A 20 -8.71 7.91 -20.33
C GLY A 20 -10.14 7.70 -19.80
N ILE A 21 -10.58 6.45 -19.69
CA ILE A 21 -11.90 6.09 -19.14
C ILE A 21 -11.97 6.41 -17.64
N ILE A 22 -10.91 6.10 -16.87
CA ILE A 22 -10.80 6.48 -15.45
C ILE A 22 -10.87 8.00 -15.28
N LYS A 23 -10.22 8.76 -16.18
CA LYS A 23 -10.24 10.22 -16.18
C LYS A 23 -11.60 10.81 -16.57
N SER A 24 -12.34 10.17 -17.47
CA SER A 24 -13.69 10.58 -17.90
C SER A 24 -14.74 10.33 -16.82
N ASN A 25 -14.57 9.27 -16.00
CA ASN A 25 -15.46 8.96 -14.88
C ASN A 25 -15.21 9.83 -13.62
N ARG A 26 -14.29 10.79 -13.71
CA ARG A 26 -13.86 11.69 -12.62
C ARG A 26 -14.89 12.77 -12.25
N PHE A 27 -16.08 12.75 -12.86
CA PHE A 27 -17.20 13.64 -12.53
C PHE A 27 -18.11 13.11 -11.41
N ASN A 28 -17.78 11.99 -10.77
CA ASN A 28 -18.53 11.49 -9.61
C ASN A 28 -18.14 12.20 -8.31
N LYS A 29 -19.14 12.77 -7.62
CA LYS A 29 -18.99 13.47 -6.33
C LYS A 29 -18.20 12.64 -5.29
N SER A 30 -18.39 11.32 -5.25
CA SER A 30 -17.64 10.42 -4.35
C SER A 30 -16.13 10.42 -4.59
N LEU A 31 -15.67 10.52 -5.84
CA LEU A 31 -14.23 10.56 -6.14
C LEU A 31 -13.59 11.87 -5.70
N ILE A 32 -14.32 12.98 -5.77
CA ILE A 32 -13.83 14.29 -5.32
C ILE A 32 -13.68 14.30 -3.79
N ILE A 33 -14.63 13.73 -3.07
CA ILE A 33 -14.58 13.57 -1.61
C ILE A 33 -13.44 12.64 -1.20
N PHE A 34 -13.25 11.52 -1.90
CA PHE A 34 -12.13 10.59 -1.68
C PHE A 34 -10.76 11.26 -1.88
N VAL A 35 -10.59 12.00 -2.98
CA VAL A 35 -9.33 12.72 -3.27
C VAL A 35 -9.07 13.84 -2.24
N ARG A 36 -10.10 14.53 -1.76
CA ARG A 36 -9.98 15.55 -0.71
C ARG A 36 -9.58 14.92 0.63
N THR A 37 -10.24 13.83 0.99
CA THR A 37 -9.92 13.05 2.19
C THR A 37 -8.47 12.57 2.14
N LEU A 38 -8.08 11.92 1.02
CA LEU A 38 -6.70 11.50 0.79
C LEU A 38 -5.72 12.66 0.89
N LYS A 39 -6.02 13.83 0.30
CA LYS A 39 -5.14 15.01 0.35
C LYS A 39 -4.99 15.55 1.78
N TYR A 40 -6.06 15.54 2.57
CA TYR A 40 -6.03 15.92 3.97
C TYR A 40 -5.16 14.95 4.78
N VAL A 41 -5.38 13.65 4.64
CA VAL A 41 -4.62 12.62 5.38
C VAL A 41 -3.24 12.34 4.79
N THR A 42 -2.88 12.90 3.63
CA THR A 42 -1.58 12.64 2.95
C THR A 42 -0.41 12.93 3.87
N LYS A 43 -0.49 13.99 4.69
CA LYS A 43 0.56 14.34 5.65
C LYS A 43 0.71 13.29 6.76
N GLU A 44 -0.38 12.66 7.17
CA GLU A 44 -0.34 11.59 8.18
C GLU A 44 0.13 10.28 7.56
N ILE A 45 -0.34 9.96 6.36
CA ILE A 45 0.11 8.80 5.58
C ILE A 45 1.61 8.87 5.30
N ILE A 46 2.16 10.02 4.93
CA ILE A 46 3.59 10.15 4.65
C ILE A 46 4.42 9.92 5.92
N SER A 47 3.96 10.44 7.07
CA SER A 47 4.62 10.24 8.36
C SER A 47 4.54 8.78 8.81
N PHE A 48 3.37 8.16 8.66
CA PHE A 48 3.16 6.74 8.95
C PHE A 48 4.02 5.85 8.06
N SER A 49 4.11 6.15 6.76
CA SER A 49 4.94 5.42 5.80
C SER A 49 6.43 5.46 6.17
N PHE A 50 6.91 6.60 6.67
CA PHE A 50 8.29 6.71 7.17
C PHE A 50 8.52 5.83 8.40
N MET A 51 7.61 5.85 9.38
CA MET A 51 7.70 4.98 10.56
C MET A 51 7.62 3.50 10.18
N PHE A 52 6.68 3.14 9.31
CA PHE A 52 6.52 1.78 8.77
C PHE A 52 7.79 1.31 8.08
N SER A 53 8.42 2.14 7.26
CA SER A 53 9.63 1.78 6.51
C SER A 53 10.80 1.44 7.44
N ILE A 54 10.96 2.16 8.56
CA ILE A 54 12.01 1.88 9.55
C ILE A 54 11.78 0.55 10.25
N VAL A 55 10.54 0.31 10.71
CA VAL A 55 10.17 -0.95 11.37
C VAL A 55 10.31 -2.12 10.38
N PHE A 56 9.79 -1.96 9.17
CA PHE A 56 9.86 -2.95 8.11
C PHE A 56 11.31 -3.29 7.74
N MET A 57 12.19 -2.29 7.57
CA MET A 57 13.61 -2.52 7.30
C MET A 57 14.34 -3.21 8.46
N SER A 58 13.95 -2.93 9.71
CA SER A 58 14.52 -3.60 10.88
C SER A 58 14.19 -5.10 10.89
N PHE A 59 12.91 -5.44 10.62
CA PHE A 59 12.50 -6.83 10.47
C PHE A 59 13.08 -7.48 9.21
N LEU A 60 13.21 -6.75 8.10
CA LEU A 60 13.85 -7.23 6.89
C LEU A 60 15.30 -7.65 7.14
N ALA A 61 16.08 -6.80 7.80
CA ALA A 61 17.45 -7.10 8.16
C ALA A 61 17.53 -8.27 9.16
N LEU A 62 16.63 -8.32 10.15
CA LEU A 62 16.58 -9.40 11.14
C LEU A 62 16.25 -10.75 10.50
N PHE A 63 15.21 -10.83 9.68
CA PHE A 63 14.82 -12.07 8.99
C PHE A 63 15.86 -12.49 7.97
N TYR A 64 16.43 -11.54 7.22
CA TYR A 64 17.53 -11.82 6.31
C TYR A 64 18.70 -12.44 7.08
N LEU A 65 19.13 -11.86 8.19
CA LEU A 65 20.27 -12.36 8.96
C LEU A 65 19.99 -13.70 9.64
N LEU A 66 18.79 -13.89 10.21
CA LEU A 66 18.44 -15.10 10.96
C LEU A 66 18.23 -16.31 10.05
N PHE A 67 17.62 -16.11 8.87
CA PHE A 67 17.17 -17.20 8.00
C PHE A 67 17.92 -17.28 6.66
N ASN A 68 18.95 -16.45 6.42
CA ASN A 68 19.73 -16.42 5.17
C ASN A 68 20.15 -17.82 4.70
N SER A 69 20.59 -18.65 5.63
CA SER A 69 21.16 -19.97 5.34
C SER A 69 20.13 -21.11 5.34
N ASN A 70 18.92 -20.90 5.87
CA ASN A 70 17.94 -21.96 6.13
C ASN A 70 16.74 -21.91 5.18
N ILE A 71 16.38 -20.73 4.67
CA ILE A 71 15.19 -20.55 3.84
C ILE A 71 15.58 -19.90 2.51
N GLN A 72 15.23 -20.54 1.38
CA GLN A 72 15.56 -20.03 0.05
C GLN A 72 14.94 -18.64 -0.23
N SER A 73 13.78 -18.37 0.36
CA SER A 73 13.11 -17.06 0.35
C SER A 73 13.92 -15.95 1.04
N CYS A 74 14.88 -16.30 1.89
CA CYS A 74 15.78 -15.36 2.58
C CYS A 74 17.15 -15.19 1.91
N SER A 75 17.37 -15.81 0.74
CA SER A 75 18.67 -15.78 0.05
C SER A 75 19.08 -14.39 -0.44
N SER A 76 18.12 -13.51 -0.71
CA SER A 76 18.40 -12.12 -1.08
C SER A 76 17.50 -11.17 -0.29
N LEU A 77 17.96 -9.93 -0.11
CA LEU A 77 17.18 -8.90 0.59
C LEU A 77 15.85 -8.62 -0.14
N LEU A 78 15.83 -8.69 -1.47
CA LEU A 78 14.60 -8.52 -2.27
C LEU A 78 13.63 -9.69 -2.08
N SER A 79 14.13 -10.93 -2.11
CA SER A 79 13.33 -12.13 -1.86
C SER A 79 12.76 -12.14 -0.43
N THR A 80 13.57 -11.71 0.55
CA THR A 80 13.13 -11.58 1.95
C THR A 80 12.04 -10.52 2.07
N ALA A 81 12.16 -9.40 1.35
CA ALA A 81 11.11 -8.37 1.33
C ALA A 81 9.81 -8.91 0.72
N GLN A 82 9.89 -9.66 -0.39
CA GLN A 82 8.72 -10.32 -0.98
C GLN A 82 8.06 -11.29 0.01
N MET A 83 8.86 -12.10 0.71
CA MET A 83 8.38 -13.01 1.75
C MET A 83 7.66 -12.23 2.87
N LEU A 84 8.26 -11.17 3.40
CA LEU A 84 7.62 -10.34 4.42
C LEU A 84 6.32 -9.71 3.95
N PHE A 85 6.21 -9.30 2.68
CA PHE A 85 4.94 -8.85 2.10
C PHE A 85 3.90 -9.98 2.04
N GLN A 86 4.28 -11.20 1.67
CA GLN A 86 3.37 -12.35 1.69
C GLN A 86 2.89 -12.68 3.11
N ILE A 87 3.76 -12.54 4.12
CA ILE A 87 3.41 -12.69 5.53
C ILE A 87 2.43 -11.59 5.96
N THR A 88 2.66 -10.33 5.53
CA THR A 88 1.74 -9.22 5.81
C THR A 88 0.35 -9.45 5.20
N LEU A 89 0.29 -10.04 4.01
CA LEU A 89 -0.95 -10.46 3.35
C LEU A 89 -1.55 -11.76 3.94
N MET A 90 -0.92 -12.32 4.97
CA MET A 90 -1.30 -13.58 5.62
C MET A 90 -1.35 -14.79 4.67
N SER A 91 -0.65 -14.69 3.54
CA SER A 91 -0.63 -15.70 2.47
C SER A 91 0.53 -16.69 2.60
N PHE A 92 1.41 -16.50 3.59
CA PHE A 92 2.63 -17.30 3.76
C PHE A 92 2.47 -18.31 4.91
N ASP A 93 2.87 -19.56 4.66
CA ASP A 93 2.78 -20.64 5.64
C ASP A 93 3.93 -20.60 6.66
N ALA A 94 3.60 -20.69 7.95
CA ALA A 94 4.58 -20.66 9.03
C ALA A 94 5.48 -21.92 9.11
N THR A 95 5.17 -22.97 8.33
CA THR A 95 5.87 -24.25 8.35
C THR A 95 7.36 -24.15 8.04
N ASP A 96 7.76 -23.21 7.18
CA ASP A 96 9.17 -23.03 6.81
C ASP A 96 10.00 -22.46 7.97
N PHE A 97 9.39 -21.61 8.81
CA PHE A 97 10.05 -21.05 9.98
C PHE A 97 10.22 -22.07 11.10
N THR A 98 9.21 -22.93 11.32
CA THR A 98 9.27 -23.98 12.34
C THR A 98 10.31 -25.05 12.01
N ARG A 99 10.59 -25.27 10.71
CA ARG A 99 11.62 -26.21 10.24
C ARG A 99 13.04 -25.66 10.36
N ALA A 100 13.22 -24.35 10.19
CA ALA A 100 14.51 -23.69 10.32
C ALA A 100 14.96 -23.64 11.80
N ASP A 101 14.11 -23.09 12.68
CA ASP A 101 14.37 -23.02 14.11
C ASP A 101 13.06 -23.14 14.90
N PRO A 102 12.86 -24.22 15.67
CA PRO A 102 11.56 -24.51 16.29
C PRO A 102 11.15 -23.53 17.41
N PHE A 103 12.08 -22.71 17.90
CA PHE A 103 11.81 -21.71 18.95
C PHE A 103 11.88 -20.28 18.42
N LEU A 104 13.02 -19.90 17.82
CA LEU A 104 13.27 -18.52 17.40
C LEU A 104 12.46 -18.14 16.15
N GLY A 105 12.20 -19.11 15.25
CA GLY A 105 11.35 -18.95 14.07
C GLY A 105 9.95 -18.46 14.37
N PRO A 106 9.14 -19.26 15.09
CA PRO A 106 7.77 -18.90 15.45
C PRO A 106 7.68 -17.62 16.29
N PHE A 107 8.65 -17.38 17.17
CA PHE A 107 8.67 -16.17 18.01
C PHE A 107 8.86 -14.90 17.17
N CYS A 108 9.87 -14.85 16.30
CA CYS A 108 10.11 -13.71 15.42
C CYS A 108 8.96 -13.51 14.43
N PHE A 109 8.39 -14.60 13.90
CA PHE A 109 7.23 -14.58 13.01
C PHE A 109 5.98 -14.01 13.69
N SER A 110 5.67 -14.50 14.89
CA SER A 110 4.52 -14.01 15.66
C SER A 110 4.68 -12.53 16.02
N LEU A 111 5.88 -12.12 16.44
CA LEU A 111 6.17 -10.73 16.77
C LEU A 111 6.05 -9.81 15.55
N PHE A 112 6.50 -10.26 14.37
CA PHE A 112 6.29 -9.54 13.12
C PHE A 112 4.80 -9.38 12.78
N ILE A 113 4.00 -10.44 12.92
CA ILE A 113 2.54 -10.37 12.69
C ILE A 113 1.88 -9.40 13.66
N ILE A 114 2.19 -9.46 14.96
CA ILE A 114 1.60 -8.57 15.96
C ILE A 114 1.94 -7.11 15.65
N ILE A 115 3.20 -6.80 15.36
CA ILE A 115 3.63 -5.42 15.14
C ILE A 115 3.18 -4.90 13.77
N VAL A 116 3.45 -5.62 12.70
CA VAL A 116 3.27 -5.13 11.33
C VAL A 116 1.85 -5.36 10.83
N VAL A 117 1.27 -6.53 11.09
CA VAL A 117 -0.08 -6.84 10.62
C VAL A 117 -1.11 -6.20 11.54
N PHE A 118 -1.06 -6.47 12.85
CA PHE A 118 -2.09 -5.92 13.73
C PHE A 118 -1.87 -4.43 14.01
N ILE A 119 -0.73 -4.01 14.53
CA ILE A 119 -0.56 -2.60 14.94
C ILE A 119 -0.44 -1.68 13.71
N CYS A 120 0.49 -1.95 12.79
CA CYS A 120 0.69 -1.05 11.66
C CYS A 120 -0.50 -1.03 10.68
N LEU A 121 -1.08 -2.17 10.28
CA LEU A 121 -2.25 -2.12 9.38
C LEU A 121 -3.46 -1.48 10.07
N SER A 122 -3.74 -1.76 11.34
CA SER A 122 -4.86 -1.09 12.03
C SER A 122 -4.67 0.42 12.07
N MET A 123 -3.45 0.91 12.28
CA MET A 123 -3.16 2.34 12.20
C MET A 123 -3.29 2.87 10.77
N PHE A 124 -2.80 2.15 9.77
CA PHE A 124 -2.95 2.50 8.35
C PHE A 124 -4.42 2.62 7.93
N LEU A 125 -5.28 1.74 8.43
CA LEU A 125 -6.72 1.76 8.17
C LEU A 125 -7.43 2.89 8.93
N SER A 126 -6.97 3.24 10.13
CA SER A 126 -7.54 4.33 10.93
C SER A 126 -7.33 5.71 10.28
N ILE A 127 -6.17 5.96 9.66
CA ILE A 127 -5.83 7.28 9.11
C ILE A 127 -6.86 7.76 8.06
N PRO A 128 -7.18 6.98 7.00
CA PRO A 128 -8.26 7.35 6.08
C PRO A 128 -9.61 7.48 6.79
N ASN A 129 -9.94 6.59 7.73
CA ASN A 129 -11.21 6.61 8.46
C ASN A 129 -11.43 7.96 9.16
N ASP A 130 -10.41 8.46 9.86
CA ASP A 130 -10.46 9.75 10.53
C ASP A 130 -10.61 10.91 9.54
N GLY A 131 -9.93 10.83 8.39
CA GLY A 131 -10.10 11.78 7.30
C GLY A 131 -11.52 11.82 6.73
N PHE A 132 -12.18 10.67 6.58
CA PHE A 132 -13.55 10.61 6.07
C PHE A 132 -14.53 11.27 7.05
N HIS A 133 -14.40 10.96 8.34
CA HIS A 133 -15.19 11.61 9.40
C HIS A 133 -14.99 13.12 9.40
N HIS A 134 -13.74 13.59 9.25
CA HIS A 134 -13.45 15.03 9.21
C HIS A 134 -14.12 15.74 8.01
N VAL A 135 -14.18 15.11 6.84
CA VAL A 135 -14.79 15.72 5.65
C VAL A 135 -16.31 15.71 5.72
N GLU A 136 -16.93 14.74 6.39
CA GLU A 136 -18.37 14.67 6.62
C GLU A 136 -18.86 15.78 7.57
N GLU A 137 -18.02 16.19 8.53
CA GLU A 137 -18.31 17.30 9.46
C GLU A 137 -18.14 18.70 8.84
N THR A 138 -17.52 18.83 7.66
CA THR A 138 -17.33 20.15 7.02
C THR A 138 -18.60 20.67 6.35
N PRO A 139 -18.93 21.98 6.52
CA PRO A 139 -20.15 22.56 5.97
C PRO A 139 -20.22 22.46 4.44
N ILE A 140 -21.44 22.26 3.94
CA ILE A 140 -21.76 21.99 2.52
C ILE A 140 -21.31 23.13 1.59
N GLU A 141 -21.19 24.36 2.09
CA GLU A 141 -20.73 25.55 1.36
C GLU A 141 -19.30 25.37 0.80
N ASP A 142 -18.36 24.90 1.63
CA ASP A 142 -16.96 24.68 1.24
C ASP A 142 -16.83 23.53 0.22
N GLN A 143 -17.72 22.53 0.32
CA GLN A 143 -17.80 21.44 -0.64
C GLN A 143 -18.23 21.95 -2.02
N GLN A 144 -19.18 22.90 -2.09
CA GLN A 144 -19.65 23.49 -3.33
C GLN A 144 -18.61 24.40 -3.97
N ILE A 145 -18.00 25.33 -3.22
CA ILE A 145 -16.98 26.27 -3.75
C ILE A 145 -15.79 25.51 -4.34
N LEU A 146 -15.34 24.45 -3.67
CA LEU A 146 -14.25 23.61 -4.18
C LEU A 146 -14.64 22.83 -5.44
N TYR A 147 -15.88 22.31 -5.50
CA TYR A 147 -16.41 21.67 -6.71
C TYR A 147 -16.41 22.65 -7.89
N TYR A 148 -16.80 23.90 -7.66
CA TYR A 148 -16.73 24.97 -8.67
C TYR A 148 -15.28 25.28 -9.09
N MET A 149 -14.33 25.37 -8.15
CA MET A 149 -12.92 25.60 -8.46
C MET A 149 -12.28 24.45 -9.25
N LEU A 150 -12.56 23.19 -8.89
CA LEU A 150 -12.06 22.01 -9.60
C LEU A 150 -12.67 21.89 -11.00
N LYS A 151 -13.96 22.16 -11.14
CA LYS A 151 -14.63 22.20 -12.44
C LYS A 151 -14.03 23.28 -13.34
N LYS A 152 -13.64 24.43 -12.78
CA LYS A 152 -12.95 25.51 -13.50
C LYS A 152 -11.49 25.20 -13.84
N PHE A 153 -10.79 24.39 -13.04
CA PHE A 153 -9.42 23.95 -13.33
C PHE A 153 -9.36 22.83 -14.39
N LEU A 154 -10.45 22.08 -14.57
CA LEU A 154 -10.53 20.94 -15.48
C LEU A 154 -11.24 21.24 -16.81
N ASN A 155 -11.69 22.48 -17.02
CA ASN A 155 -12.31 22.98 -18.25
C ASN A 155 -11.53 24.16 -18.80
#